data_AF-A0A3A8YLT5-F1
#
_entry.id   AF-A0A3A8YLT5-F1
#
_cell.length_a   1.000
_cell.length_b   1.000
_cell.length_c   1.000
_cell.angle_alpha   90.00
_cell.angle_beta   90.00
_cell.angle_gamma   90.00
#
_symmetry.space_group_name_H-M   'P 1'
#
loop_
_entity.id
_entity.type
_entity.pdbx_description
1 polymer ?
#
loop_
_entity_poly.entity_id
_entity_poly.type
_entity_poly.pdbx_seq_one_letter_code
_entity_poly.pdbx_strand_id
1 'polypeptide(L)'
;MKPPKSYEALLAFLLLLLGGIFTLLGLIGAVLTLPMRSGEAQDFPLWGLPLLLFGAGLLWYARWRERIWSRLRTEGRAVPGQLVPQATRRHWYTSWGRDGLRKRNPWTVMCIYHWEGRTYSVRSQFLWREPSQTGQSPTVYLDPLNPQRAWMDPETLIYEA
;
A
#
# COMPACT_ATOMS: atom_id res chain seq x y z
N MET A 1 -13.40 1.35 -9.66
CA MET A 1 -11.96 1.56 -9.33
C MET A 1 -11.44 0.34 -8.58
N LYS A 2 -10.25 -0.17 -8.93
CA LYS A 2 -9.61 -1.28 -8.18
C LYS A 2 -9.20 -0.80 -6.79
N PRO A 3 -9.37 -1.62 -5.74
CA PRO A 3 -8.97 -1.22 -4.40
C PRO A 3 -7.44 -1.18 -4.27
N PRO A 4 -6.88 -0.27 -3.46
CA PRO A 4 -5.44 -0.12 -3.33
C PRO A 4 -4.81 -1.35 -2.68
N LYS A 5 -3.60 -1.69 -3.13
CA LYS A 5 -2.87 -2.87 -2.64
C LYS A 5 -1.98 -2.57 -1.43
N SER A 6 -1.65 -1.31 -1.18
CA SER A 6 -0.83 -0.87 -0.04
C SER A 6 -1.26 0.48 0.52
N TYR A 7 -0.89 0.74 1.78
CA TYR A 7 -1.09 2.03 2.45
C TYR A 7 -0.31 3.15 1.76
N GLU A 8 0.91 2.85 1.30
CA GLU A 8 1.79 3.82 0.64
C GLU A 8 1.14 4.42 -0.60
N ALA A 9 0.45 3.60 -1.41
CA ALA A 9 -0.24 4.07 -2.61
C ALA A 9 -1.42 5.01 -2.28
N LEU A 10 -2.18 4.70 -1.23
CA LEU A 10 -3.31 5.53 -0.79
C LEU A 10 -2.81 6.85 -0.20
N LEU A 11 -1.79 6.80 0.66
CA LEU A 11 -1.17 7.99 1.24
C LEU A 11 -0.54 8.88 0.15
N ALA A 12 0.17 8.29 -0.80
CA ALA A 12 0.75 8.99 -1.94
C ALA A 12 -0.32 9.77 -2.72
N PHE A 13 -1.45 9.12 -3.01
CA PHE A 13 -2.57 9.77 -3.71
C PHE A 13 -3.13 10.96 -2.92
N LEU A 14 -3.34 10.81 -1.61
CA LEU A 14 -3.84 11.90 -0.77
C LEU A 14 -2.87 13.09 -0.72
N LEU A 15 -1.57 12.81 -0.57
CA LEU A 15 -0.56 13.87 -0.51
C LEU A 15 -0.37 14.57 -1.84
N LEU A 16 -0.44 13.84 -2.96
CA LEU A 16 -0.43 14.44 -4.29
C LEU A 16 -1.65 15.33 -4.54
N LEU A 17 -2.83 14.88 -4.13
CA LEU A 17 -4.06 15.64 -4.28
C LEU A 17 -4.02 16.92 -3.42
N LEU A 18 -3.63 16.79 -2.15
CA LEU A 18 -3.54 17.92 -1.22
C LEU A 18 -2.45 18.91 -1.63
N GLY A 19 -1.26 18.41 -1.97
CA GLY A 19 -0.16 19.22 -2.49
C GLY A 19 -0.56 19.94 -3.77
N GLY A 20 -1.22 19.25 -4.71
CA GLY A 20 -1.71 19.84 -5.95
C GLY A 20 -2.71 20.97 -5.72
N ILE A 21 -3.66 20.79 -4.78
CA ILE A 21 -4.61 21.84 -4.40
C ILE A 21 -3.87 23.05 -3.84
N PHE A 22 -2.93 22.86 -2.90
CA PHE A 22 -2.19 23.97 -2.30
C PHE A 22 -1.33 24.73 -3.32
N THR A 23 -0.63 24.02 -4.20
CA THR A 23 0.17 24.66 -5.25
C THR A 23 -0.72 25.43 -6.23
N LEU A 24 -1.87 24.89 -6.60
CA LEU A 24 -2.81 25.51 -7.53
C LEU A 24 -3.48 26.75 -6.94
N LEU A 25 -3.90 26.71 -5.66
CA LEU A 25 -4.40 27.88 -4.93
C LEU A 25 -3.35 28.97 -4.80
N GLY A 26 -2.09 28.60 -4.53
CA GLY A 26 -0.97 29.52 -4.48
C GLY A 26 -0.71 30.23 -5.80
N LEU A 27 -0.68 29.48 -6.91
CA LEU A 27 -0.50 30.05 -8.25
C LEU A 27 -1.67 30.97 -8.64
N ILE A 28 -2.92 30.57 -8.36
CA ILE A 28 -4.09 31.42 -8.62
C ILE A 28 -4.02 32.70 -7.79
N GLY A 29 -3.68 32.61 -6.50
CA GLY A 29 -3.53 33.76 -5.61
C GLY A 29 -2.44 34.73 -6.09
N ALA A 30 -1.33 34.20 -6.61
CA ALA A 30 -0.25 34.99 -7.19
C ALA A 30 -0.65 35.70 -8.49
N VAL A 31 -1.41 35.03 -9.37
CA VAL A 31 -1.86 35.58 -10.67
C VAL A 31 -2.99 36.59 -10.50
N LEU A 32 -3.94 36.35 -9.61
CA LEU A 32 -5.14 37.18 -9.44
C LEU A 32 -4.98 38.27 -8.37
N THR A 33 -3.82 38.39 -7.73
CA THR A 33 -3.57 39.34 -6.62
C THR A 33 -4.71 39.37 -5.61
N LEU A 34 -5.20 38.18 -5.22
CA LEU A 34 -6.36 38.08 -4.33
C LEU A 34 -5.96 38.63 -2.95
N PRO A 35 -6.67 39.64 -2.40
CA PRO A 35 -6.37 40.17 -1.08
C PRO A 35 -6.73 39.11 -0.03
N MET A 36 -5.72 38.46 0.53
CA MET A 36 -5.89 37.50 1.62
C MET A 36 -5.91 38.23 2.97
N ARG A 37 -6.84 37.81 3.85
CA ARG A 37 -7.06 38.44 5.16
C ARG A 37 -5.88 38.25 6.13
N SER A 38 -5.04 37.23 5.91
CA SER A 38 -3.78 36.99 6.61
C SER A 38 -2.87 36.04 5.81
N GLY A 39 -1.60 36.38 5.63
CA GLY A 39 -0.59 35.59 4.92
C GLY A 39 -0.37 36.03 3.45
N GLU A 40 0.80 35.74 2.90
CA GLU A 40 1.12 36.02 1.49
C GLU A 40 0.69 34.83 0.61
N ALA A 41 0.18 35.08 -0.60
CA ALA A 41 -0.21 34.02 -1.53
C ALA A 41 0.97 33.07 -1.90
N GLN A 42 2.20 33.51 -1.68
CA GLN A 42 3.44 32.76 -1.90
C GLN A 42 3.74 31.71 -0.81
N ASP A 43 3.04 31.74 0.32
CA ASP A 43 3.20 30.75 1.40
C ASP A 43 2.55 29.40 1.05
N PHE A 44 1.50 29.41 0.22
CA PHE A 44 0.79 28.21 -0.22
C PHE A 44 1.65 27.24 -1.07
N PRO A 45 2.39 27.67 -2.11
CA PRO A 45 3.26 26.78 -2.86
C PRO A 45 4.47 26.30 -2.06
N LEU A 46 4.92 27.07 -1.05
CA LEU A 46 6.01 26.67 -0.15
C LEU A 46 5.67 25.37 0.61
N TRP A 47 4.42 25.19 1.01
CA TRP A 47 3.95 23.95 1.63
C TRP A 47 3.46 22.92 0.60
N GLY A 48 2.86 23.35 -0.51
CA GLY A 48 2.35 22.44 -1.54
C GLY A 48 3.44 21.61 -2.24
N LEU A 49 4.59 22.22 -2.56
CA LEU A 49 5.68 21.55 -3.30
C LEU A 49 6.33 20.40 -2.52
N PRO A 50 6.70 20.54 -1.22
CA PRO A 50 7.16 19.42 -0.41
C PRO A 50 6.15 18.27 -0.33
N LEU A 51 4.85 18.57 -0.17
CA LEU A 51 3.80 17.55 -0.16
C LEU A 51 3.74 16.79 -1.50
N LEU A 52 3.86 17.49 -2.62
CA LEU A 52 3.90 16.88 -3.95
C LEU A 52 5.13 15.99 -4.13
N LEU A 53 6.32 16.47 -3.77
CA LEU A 53 7.57 15.70 -3.89
C LEU A 53 7.53 14.43 -3.04
N PHE A 54 7.07 14.55 -1.79
CA PHE A 54 6.96 13.41 -0.89
C PHE A 54 5.87 12.42 -1.34
N GLY A 55 4.72 12.92 -1.80
CA GLY A 55 3.67 12.10 -2.40
C GLY A 55 4.14 11.36 -3.66
N ALA A 56 4.91 12.03 -4.54
CA ALA A 56 5.49 11.42 -5.74
C ALA A 56 6.52 10.34 -5.40
N GLY A 57 7.37 10.57 -4.40
CA GLY A 57 8.32 9.58 -3.90
C GLY A 57 7.64 8.31 -3.38
N LEU A 58 6.57 8.47 -2.58
CA LEU A 58 5.77 7.34 -2.10
C LEU A 58 5.08 6.60 -3.24
N LEU A 59 4.54 7.31 -4.23
CA LEU A 59 3.93 6.70 -5.41
C LEU A 59 4.94 5.90 -6.23
N TRP A 60 6.14 6.45 -6.40
CA TRP A 60 7.25 5.76 -7.07
C TRP A 60 7.63 4.49 -6.33
N TYR A 61 7.79 4.57 -5.00
CA TYR A 61 8.09 3.42 -4.17
C TYR A 61 7.01 2.34 -4.24
N ALA A 62 5.73 2.72 -4.14
CA ALA A 62 4.62 1.79 -4.28
C ALA A 62 4.62 1.09 -5.64
N ARG A 63 4.85 1.84 -6.74
CA ARG A 63 4.96 1.27 -8.09
C ARG A 63 6.17 0.36 -8.25
N TRP A 64 7.31 0.72 -7.69
CA TRP A 64 8.50 -0.12 -7.70
C TRP A 64 8.24 -1.45 -6.98
N ARG A 65 7.59 -1.39 -5.82
CA ARG A 65 7.17 -2.59 -5.07
C ARG A 65 6.18 -3.45 -5.86
N GLU A 66 5.20 -2.86 -6.52
CA GLU A 66 4.27 -3.59 -7.40
C GLU A 66 5.00 -4.28 -8.56
N ARG A 67 6.00 -3.64 -9.17
CA ARG A 67 6.82 -4.27 -10.22
C ARG A 67 7.60 -5.46 -9.69
N ILE A 68 8.17 -5.36 -8.47
CA ILE A 68 8.85 -6.47 -7.82
C ILE A 68 7.88 -7.63 -7.62
N TRP A 69 6.69 -7.38 -7.09
CA TRP A 69 5.68 -8.42 -6.91
C TRP A 69 5.24 -9.06 -8.22
N SER A 70 5.06 -8.27 -9.28
CA SER A 70 4.75 -8.80 -10.61
C SER A 70 5.87 -9.69 -11.16
N ARG A 71 7.14 -9.32 -10.96
CA ARG A 71 8.29 -10.16 -11.33
C ARG A 71 8.37 -11.44 -10.50
N LEU A 72 8.18 -11.34 -9.18
CA LEU A 72 8.17 -12.49 -8.29
C LEU A 72 7.06 -13.47 -8.64
N ARG A 73 5.90 -12.99 -9.09
CA ARG A 73 4.81 -13.87 -9.55
C ARG A 73 5.21 -14.72 -10.77
N THR A 74 6.05 -14.21 -11.67
CA THR A 74 6.43 -14.91 -12.90
C THR A 74 7.74 -15.67 -12.79
N GLU A 75 8.72 -15.12 -12.09
CA GLU A 75 10.10 -15.62 -12.04
C GLU A 75 10.50 -16.14 -10.64
N GLY A 76 9.73 -15.79 -9.61
CA GLY A 76 10.04 -16.14 -8.23
C GLY A 76 9.91 -17.64 -7.98
N ARG A 77 10.68 -18.15 -7.02
CA ARG A 77 10.58 -19.55 -6.60
C ARG A 77 9.40 -19.70 -5.65
N ALA A 78 8.45 -20.56 -6.02
CA ALA A 78 7.32 -20.91 -5.16
C ALA A 78 7.76 -21.79 -3.99
N VAL A 79 7.42 -21.37 -2.78
CA VAL A 79 7.70 -22.08 -1.53
C VAL A 79 6.45 -22.05 -0.65
N PRO A 80 6.10 -23.15 0.04
CA PRO A 80 5.00 -23.14 0.99
C PRO A 80 5.35 -22.24 2.18
N GLY A 81 4.44 -21.32 2.48
CA GLY A 81 4.48 -20.50 3.67
C GLY A 81 3.59 -21.07 4.78
N GLN A 82 3.87 -20.70 6.02
CA GLN A 82 3.02 -20.91 7.19
C GLN A 82 2.43 -19.58 7.63
N LEU A 83 1.10 -19.48 7.67
CA LEU A 83 0.43 -18.29 8.16
C LEU A 83 0.67 -18.14 9.67
N VAL A 84 0.80 -16.90 10.15
CA VAL A 84 0.87 -16.57 11.57
C VAL A 84 -0.45 -15.92 11.98
N PRO A 85 -1.42 -16.67 12.53
CA PRO A 85 -2.78 -16.16 12.79
C PRO A 85 -2.78 -14.94 13.70
N GLN A 86 -1.93 -14.96 14.73
CA GLN A 86 -1.77 -13.89 15.73
C GLN A 86 -1.28 -12.56 15.13
N ALA A 87 -0.64 -12.60 13.95
CA ALA A 87 -0.11 -11.43 13.27
C ALA A 87 -1.06 -10.91 12.18
N THR A 88 -2.24 -11.50 12.02
CA THR A 88 -3.30 -11.01 11.16
C THR A 88 -3.86 -9.71 11.75
N ARG A 89 -3.87 -8.63 10.95
CA ARG A 89 -4.34 -7.31 11.38
C ARG A 89 -5.41 -6.79 10.45
N ARG A 90 -6.50 -6.32 11.04
CA ARG A 90 -7.53 -5.54 10.37
C ARG A 90 -7.19 -4.05 10.45
N HIS A 91 -7.18 -3.38 9.30
CA HIS A 91 -6.91 -1.95 9.22
C HIS A 91 -8.22 -1.14 9.26
N TRP A 92 -8.82 -1.03 10.44
CA TRP A 92 -10.13 -0.38 10.64
C TRP A 92 -10.15 1.11 10.23
N TYR A 93 -9.00 1.79 10.29
CA TYR A 93 -8.83 3.19 9.89
C TYR A 93 -8.80 3.40 8.37
N THR A 94 -8.57 2.34 7.59
CA THR A 94 -8.58 2.41 6.12
C THR A 94 -9.84 1.72 5.61
N SER A 95 -10.63 2.42 4.80
CA SER A 95 -11.79 1.82 4.14
C SER A 95 -11.82 2.21 2.68
N TRP A 96 -12.14 1.25 1.81
CA TRP A 96 -12.28 1.51 0.37
C TRP A 96 -13.55 0.87 -0.16
N GLY A 97 -14.44 1.71 -0.68
CA GLY A 97 -15.77 1.28 -1.11
C GLY A 97 -16.68 0.84 0.05
N ARG A 98 -17.82 0.24 -0.31
CA ARG A 98 -18.77 -0.38 0.62
C ARG A 98 -19.09 -1.79 0.16
N ASP A 99 -19.37 -2.65 1.12
CA ASP A 99 -19.97 -3.96 0.90
C ASP A 99 -21.36 -3.93 1.56
N GLY A 100 -22.38 -3.67 0.75
CA GLY A 100 -23.71 -3.28 1.23
C GLY A 100 -23.68 -2.06 2.16
N LEU A 101 -24.10 -2.25 3.42
CA LEU A 101 -24.13 -1.22 4.46
C LEU A 101 -22.81 -1.08 5.23
N ARG A 102 -21.84 -1.99 5.05
CA ARG A 102 -20.59 -2.00 5.82
C ARG A 102 -19.45 -1.36 5.04
N LYS A 103 -18.60 -0.61 5.76
CA LYS A 103 -17.32 -0.14 5.21
C LYS A 103 -16.39 -1.35 5.06
N ARG A 104 -15.79 -1.48 3.88
CA ARG A 104 -14.85 -2.57 3.61
C ARG A 104 -13.46 -2.14 4.06
N ASN A 105 -12.94 -2.80 5.09
CA ASN A 105 -11.59 -2.57 5.63
C ASN A 105 -10.63 -3.64 5.12
N PRO A 106 -9.38 -3.30 4.79
CA PRO A 106 -8.40 -4.29 4.40
C PRO A 106 -7.83 -5.03 5.61
N TRP A 107 -7.41 -6.25 5.35
CA TRP A 107 -6.67 -7.13 6.24
C TRP A 107 -5.25 -7.28 5.73
N THR A 108 -4.34 -7.57 6.65
CA THR A 108 -2.96 -7.93 6.33
C THR A 108 -2.56 -9.14 7.16
N VAL A 109 -1.96 -10.13 6.53
CA VAL A 109 -1.46 -11.33 7.20
C VAL A 109 0.06 -11.38 7.16
N MET A 110 0.65 -12.06 8.14
CA MET A 110 2.07 -12.39 8.14
C MET A 110 2.22 -13.88 7.87
N CYS A 111 3.22 -14.22 7.09
CA CYS A 111 3.59 -15.60 6.82
C CYS A 111 5.08 -15.79 7.02
N ILE A 112 5.42 -16.96 7.55
CA ILE A 112 6.78 -17.43 7.73
C ILE A 112 7.06 -18.48 6.67
N TYR A 113 8.22 -18.42 6.02
CA TYR A 113 8.64 -19.44 5.05
C TYR A 113 10.11 -19.81 5.30
N HIS A 114 10.47 -21.01 4.87
CA HIS A 114 11.80 -21.56 5.06
C HIS A 114 12.51 -21.67 3.71
N TRP A 115 13.73 -21.14 3.62
CA TRP A 115 14.57 -21.20 2.44
C TRP A 115 16.02 -21.41 2.84
N GLU A 116 16.67 -22.44 2.28
CA GLU A 116 18.09 -22.77 2.53
C GLU A 116 18.46 -22.82 4.02
N GLY A 117 17.61 -23.46 4.84
CA GLY A 117 17.84 -23.61 6.29
C GLY A 117 17.63 -22.34 7.11
N ARG A 118 17.16 -21.25 6.50
CA ARG A 118 16.80 -20.00 7.19
C ARG A 118 15.31 -19.74 7.13
N THR A 119 14.81 -19.14 8.20
CA THR A 119 13.41 -18.73 8.34
C THR A 119 13.28 -17.25 8.01
N TYR A 120 12.33 -16.92 7.13
CA TYR A 120 12.04 -15.57 6.72
C TYR A 120 10.56 -15.26 6.93
N SER A 121 10.22 -13.97 6.99
CA SER A 121 8.83 -13.52 7.14
C SER A 121 8.43 -12.59 6.00
N VAL A 122 7.23 -12.75 5.48
CA VAL A 122 6.63 -11.86 4.48
C VAL A 122 5.25 -11.42 4.94
N ARG A 123 4.99 -10.12 4.76
CA ARG A 123 3.67 -9.53 5.01
C ARG A 123 2.91 -9.44 3.69
N SER A 124 1.64 -9.83 3.70
CA SER A 124 0.79 -9.75 2.51
C SER A 124 0.56 -8.30 2.07
N GLN A 125 0.15 -8.14 0.81
CA GLN A 125 -0.57 -6.95 0.38
C GLN A 125 -1.92 -6.82 1.10
N PHE A 126 -2.60 -5.70 0.95
CA PHE A 126 -3.96 -5.53 1.49
C PHE A 126 -4.92 -6.55 0.90
N LEU A 127 -5.52 -7.33 1.79
CA LEU A 127 -6.54 -8.33 1.52
C LEU A 127 -7.89 -7.72 1.83
N TRP A 128 -8.73 -7.56 0.82
CA TRP A 128 -10.04 -6.91 0.99
C TRP A 128 -11.15 -7.88 1.40
N ARG A 129 -10.82 -9.15 1.64
CA ARG A 129 -11.71 -10.15 2.23
C ARG A 129 -11.02 -10.67 3.49
N GLU A 130 -11.82 -11.09 4.46
CA GLU A 130 -11.29 -11.64 5.70
C GLU A 130 -10.59 -12.98 5.39
N PRO A 131 -9.28 -13.10 5.68
CA PRO A 131 -8.57 -14.35 5.48
C PRO A 131 -8.93 -15.31 6.61
N SER A 132 -9.22 -16.57 6.27
CA SER A 132 -9.40 -17.61 7.28
C SER A 132 -8.08 -17.83 8.03
N GLN A 133 -8.18 -18.04 9.35
CA GLN A 133 -7.00 -18.07 10.23
C GLN A 133 -6.42 -19.47 10.45
N THR A 134 -7.05 -20.51 9.91
CA THR A 134 -6.75 -21.89 10.32
C THR A 134 -6.28 -22.74 9.14
N GLY A 135 -5.17 -23.48 9.33
CA GLY A 135 -4.76 -24.57 8.45
C GLY A 135 -4.28 -24.15 7.05
N GLN A 136 -3.89 -22.90 6.85
CA GLN A 136 -3.47 -22.40 5.53
C GLN A 136 -1.96 -22.44 5.33
N SER A 137 -1.57 -22.86 4.13
CA SER A 137 -0.19 -22.78 3.65
C SER A 137 -0.12 -21.97 2.34
N PRO A 138 -0.16 -20.63 2.42
CA PRO A 138 -0.13 -19.81 1.22
C PRO A 138 1.18 -19.98 0.45
N THR A 139 1.12 -19.84 -0.86
CA THR A 139 2.32 -19.86 -1.70
C THR A 139 3.05 -18.53 -1.57
N VAL A 140 4.34 -18.59 -1.26
CA VAL A 140 5.23 -17.44 -1.24
C VAL A 140 6.20 -17.57 -2.40
N TYR A 141 6.23 -16.56 -3.26
CA TYR A 141 7.21 -16.41 -4.32
C TYR A 141 8.36 -15.55 -3.83
N LEU A 142 9.55 -16.13 -3.74
CA LEU A 142 10.77 -15.43 -3.29
C LEU A 142 11.78 -15.28 -4.42
N ASP A 143 12.62 -14.25 -4.33
CA ASP A 143 13.80 -14.08 -5.17
C ASP A 143 14.96 -14.94 -4.60
N PRO A 144 15.46 -15.96 -5.30
CA PRO A 144 16.55 -16.81 -4.79
C PRO A 144 17.83 -16.02 -4.48
N LEU A 145 18.08 -14.91 -5.20
CA LEU A 145 19.25 -14.06 -4.99
C LEU A 145 19.08 -13.13 -3.77
N ASN A 146 17.84 -12.83 -3.40
CA ASN A 146 17.52 -12.04 -2.23
C ASN A 146 16.24 -12.55 -1.56
N PRO A 147 16.34 -13.59 -0.69
CA PRO A 147 15.18 -14.25 -0.12
C PRO A 147 14.24 -13.29 0.63
N GLN A 148 14.76 -12.19 1.20
CA GLN A 148 13.92 -11.19 1.87
C GLN A 148 12.90 -10.51 0.93
N ARG A 149 13.18 -10.49 -0.38
CA ARG A 149 12.25 -10.05 -1.42
C ARG A 149 11.30 -11.20 -1.74
N ALA A 150 10.22 -11.24 -1.00
CA ALA A 150 9.16 -12.22 -1.18
C ALA A 150 7.81 -11.54 -1.41
N TRP A 151 6.95 -12.24 -2.14
CA TRP A 151 5.56 -11.88 -2.39
C TRP A 151 4.69 -13.09 -2.09
N MET A 152 3.69 -12.89 -1.22
CA MET A 152 2.68 -13.90 -0.94
C MET A 152 1.57 -13.81 -1.97
N ASP A 153 1.17 -14.95 -2.52
CA ASP A 153 0.07 -15.02 -3.48
C ASP A 153 -1.29 -14.99 -2.76
N PRO A 154 -2.07 -13.91 -2.89
CA PRO A 154 -3.39 -13.81 -2.27
C PRO A 154 -4.42 -14.76 -2.88
N GLU A 155 -4.19 -15.31 -4.09
CA GLU A 155 -5.10 -16.27 -4.72
C GLU A 155 -5.03 -17.66 -4.07
N THR A 156 -3.91 -17.95 -3.39
CA THR A 156 -3.71 -19.21 -2.64
C THR A 156 -4.23 -19.17 -1.21
N LEU A 157 -4.72 -18.01 -0.75
CA LEU A 157 -5.34 -17.86 0.57
C LEU A 157 -6.81 -18.28 0.53
N ILE A 158 -7.27 -18.91 1.61
CA ILE A 158 -8.69 -19.19 1.81
C ILE A 158 -9.28 -18.01 2.57
N TYR A 159 -10.40 -17.49 2.06
CA TYR A 159 -11.12 -16.38 2.67
C TYR A 159 -12.37 -16.89 3.36
N GLU A 160 -12.79 -16.20 4.42
CA GLU A 160 -14.09 -16.44 5.02
C GLU A 160 -15.20 -16.12 4.01
N ALA A 161 -16.29 -16.89 4.10
CA ALA A 161 -17.43 -16.84 3.19
C ALA A 161 -18.37 -15.66 3.50
#